data_AF-A0A2U0ABJ5-F1
#
_entry.id   AF-A0A2U0ABJ5-F1
#
_cell.length_a   1.000
_cell.length_b   1.000
_cell.length_c   1.000
_cell.angle_alpha   90.00
_cell.angle_beta   90.00
_cell.angle_gamma   90.00
#
_symmetry.space_group_name_H-M   'P 1'
#
loop_
_entity.id
_entity.type
_entity.pdbx_description
1 polymer ?
#
loop_
_entity_poly.entity_id
_entity_poly.type
_entity_poly.pdbx_seq_one_letter_code
_entity_poly.pdbx_strand_id
1 'polypeptide(L)'
;MTLRAEQGQADPLASVMWQDMQRTLLGGAPVVFDDRVRVLAPGDAEDSMNVPVLVDASSLGEVTRLLVFAELNPIHKVLEMEPLKAKPLVGFRIKVQQATPIRAAAMTPDGKWHVGGRIVDAAGGGCTVPSLGSGNNDWASRMGEVIGRLWTGKGATRLRLRIMHPMDTGLVPGIPAFYIDHLDFLDASGERLSRLFLYEPVAENPVLTLDLPRHDSVTVVGADNNGNPIEAKITDELREAEI
;
A
#
# COMPACT_ATOMS: atom_id res chain seq x y z
N MET A 1 4.85 46.75 -2.27
CA MET A 1 4.38 45.60 -1.50
C MET A 1 4.93 44.35 -2.18
N THR A 2 6.06 43.86 -1.72
CA THR A 2 6.80 42.77 -2.36
C THR A 2 6.11 41.45 -2.01
N LEU A 3 5.47 40.82 -3.00
CA LEU A 3 5.00 39.44 -2.90
C LEU A 3 6.24 38.55 -2.75
N ARG A 4 6.49 38.07 -1.53
CA ARG A 4 7.38 36.93 -1.31
C ARG A 4 6.68 35.72 -1.93
N ALA A 5 7.23 35.18 -3.00
CA ALA A 5 6.96 33.80 -3.36
C ALA A 5 7.29 32.95 -2.13
N GLU A 6 6.33 32.17 -1.63
CA GLU A 6 6.64 31.08 -0.71
C GLU A 6 7.64 30.18 -1.44
N GLN A 7 8.91 30.26 -1.03
CA GLN A 7 9.89 29.27 -1.44
C GLN A 7 9.40 27.96 -0.86
N GLY A 8 8.86 27.09 -1.73
CA GLY A 8 8.49 25.74 -1.36
C GLY A 8 9.66 25.09 -0.62
N GLN A 9 9.37 24.42 0.49
CA GLN A 9 10.36 23.69 1.26
C GLN A 9 11.17 22.79 0.32
N ALA A 10 12.51 22.85 0.41
CA ALA A 10 13.37 21.99 -0.39
C ALA A 10 13.03 20.51 -0.13
N ASP A 11 13.03 19.70 -1.19
CA ASP A 11 12.76 18.27 -1.06
C ASP A 11 13.80 17.58 -0.15
N PRO A 12 13.38 16.99 0.99
CA PRO A 12 14.30 16.32 1.92
C PRO A 12 15.07 15.16 1.30
N LEU A 13 14.54 14.53 0.25
CA LEU A 13 15.20 13.41 -0.45
C LEU A 13 15.99 13.86 -1.68
N ALA A 14 15.99 15.17 -1.99
CA ALA A 14 16.66 15.75 -3.15
C ALA A 14 16.37 14.99 -4.47
N SER A 15 15.16 14.48 -4.65
CA SER A 15 14.77 13.71 -5.81
C SER A 15 14.60 14.61 -7.03
N VAL A 16 15.19 14.19 -8.14
CA VAL A 16 15.02 14.84 -9.45
C VAL A 16 13.60 14.69 -10.00
N MET A 17 12.87 13.66 -9.56
CA MET A 17 11.51 13.36 -10.02
C MET A 17 10.43 14.06 -9.20
N TRP A 18 10.78 14.68 -8.07
CA TRP A 18 9.80 15.18 -7.09
C TRP A 18 8.77 16.13 -7.70
N GLN A 19 9.21 17.10 -8.52
CA GLN A 19 8.31 18.07 -9.13
C GLN A 19 7.29 17.42 -10.06
N ASP A 20 7.68 16.39 -10.79
CA ASP A 20 6.79 15.66 -11.68
C ASP A 20 5.82 14.76 -10.90
N MET A 21 6.29 14.13 -9.82
CA MET A 21 5.42 13.35 -8.92
C MET A 21 4.36 14.24 -8.26
N GLN A 22 4.76 15.40 -7.75
CA GLN A 22 3.82 16.36 -7.18
C GLN A 22 2.77 16.80 -8.20
N ARG A 23 3.16 17.08 -9.44
CA ARG A 23 2.25 17.52 -10.49
C ARG A 23 1.28 16.42 -10.92
N THR A 24 1.78 15.21 -11.13
CA THR A 24 1.03 14.10 -11.75
C THR A 24 0.18 13.32 -10.76
N LEU A 25 0.64 13.17 -9.51
CA LEU A 25 0.00 12.33 -8.50
C LEU A 25 -0.79 13.12 -7.46
N LEU A 26 -0.38 14.36 -7.14
CA LEU A 26 -0.95 15.14 -6.03
C LEU A 26 -1.90 16.26 -6.49
N GLY A 27 -2.10 16.42 -7.80
CA GLY A 27 -3.20 17.22 -8.36
C GLY A 27 -3.14 18.73 -8.08
N GLY A 28 -1.96 19.26 -7.76
CA GLY A 28 -1.74 20.70 -7.53
C GLY A 28 -2.20 21.24 -6.16
N ALA A 29 -2.73 20.39 -5.28
CA ALA A 29 -3.04 20.77 -3.90
C ALA A 29 -1.77 21.17 -3.12
N PRO A 30 -1.87 22.00 -2.07
CA PRO A 30 -0.72 22.39 -1.26
C PRO A 30 -0.02 21.16 -0.67
N VAL A 31 1.32 21.15 -0.73
CA VAL A 31 2.16 20.06 -0.22
C VAL A 31 3.11 20.60 0.83
N VAL A 32 3.27 19.87 1.93
CA VAL A 32 4.34 20.07 2.91
C VAL A 32 5.05 18.75 3.20
N PHE A 33 6.34 18.82 3.45
CA PHE A 33 7.07 17.68 4.01
C PHE A 33 6.84 17.63 5.51
N ASP A 34 6.48 16.46 6.02
CA ASP A 34 6.01 16.30 7.41
C ASP A 34 6.49 14.98 8.01
N ASP A 35 7.32 15.08 9.05
CA ASP A 35 7.90 13.92 9.75
C ASP A 35 6.84 13.04 10.46
N ARG A 36 5.60 13.55 10.61
CA ARG A 36 4.47 12.76 11.12
C ARG A 36 3.98 11.71 10.12
N VAL A 37 4.33 11.84 8.84
CA VAL A 37 4.12 10.81 7.81
C VAL A 37 5.37 9.95 7.74
N ARG A 38 5.33 8.80 8.41
CA ARG A 38 6.49 7.91 8.51
C ARG A 38 6.45 6.87 7.42
N VAL A 39 7.53 6.75 6.65
CA VAL A 39 7.76 5.67 5.70
C VAL A 39 8.94 4.83 6.20
N LEU A 40 8.64 3.62 6.65
CA LEU A 40 9.60 2.66 7.17
C LEU A 40 9.85 1.58 6.12
N ALA A 41 11.11 1.45 5.72
CA ALA A 41 11.60 0.46 4.76
C ALA A 41 13.08 0.18 5.10
N PRO A 42 13.66 -0.96 4.68
CA PRO A 42 15.10 -1.17 4.81
C PRO A 42 15.90 -0.11 4.04
N GLY A 43 17.15 0.12 4.43
CA GLY A 43 18.07 0.95 3.64
C GLY A 43 18.38 0.30 2.29
N ASP A 44 18.62 -1.01 2.32
CA ASP A 44 18.96 -1.83 1.16
C ASP A 44 17.92 -2.93 0.92
N ALA A 45 17.49 -3.08 -0.33
CA ALA A 45 16.61 -4.12 -0.81
C ALA A 45 17.41 -5.31 -1.37
N GLU A 46 17.70 -6.29 -0.52
CA GLU A 46 18.34 -7.55 -0.92
C GLU A 46 17.48 -8.35 -1.92
N ASP A 47 16.15 -8.37 -1.68
CA ASP A 47 15.15 -8.89 -2.61
C ASP A 47 14.30 -7.75 -3.14
N SER A 48 14.61 -7.32 -4.37
CA SER A 48 13.92 -6.22 -5.05
C SER A 48 12.47 -6.56 -5.42
N MET A 49 12.05 -7.82 -5.36
CA MET A 49 10.66 -8.23 -5.58
C MET A 49 9.78 -8.07 -4.34
N ASN A 50 10.40 -8.00 -3.14
CA ASN A 50 9.69 -8.14 -1.86
C ASN A 50 10.16 -7.13 -0.80
N VAL A 51 10.30 -5.86 -1.17
CA VAL A 51 10.74 -4.82 -0.22
C VAL A 51 9.61 -4.50 0.77
N PRO A 52 9.78 -4.74 2.08
CA PRO A 52 8.75 -4.42 3.06
C PRO A 52 8.66 -2.90 3.30
N VAL A 53 7.44 -2.39 3.27
CA VAL A 53 7.13 -0.98 3.53
C VAL A 53 6.02 -0.90 4.58
N LEU A 54 6.23 -0.06 5.60
CA LEU A 54 5.19 0.34 6.54
C LEU A 54 5.04 1.86 6.47
N VAL A 55 3.84 2.31 6.15
CA VAL A 55 3.47 3.72 6.17
C VAL A 55 2.58 3.98 7.38
N ASP A 56 2.89 5.02 8.14
CA ASP A 56 2.09 5.46 9.29
C ASP A 56 1.97 6.98 9.31
N ALA A 57 0.76 7.46 9.04
CA ALA A 57 0.38 8.88 9.09
C ALA A 57 -0.58 9.18 10.26
N SER A 58 -0.74 8.25 11.21
CA SER A 58 -1.74 8.37 12.29
C SER A 58 -1.50 9.56 13.23
N SER A 59 -0.28 10.09 13.26
CA SER A 59 0.08 11.28 14.04
C SER A 59 -0.46 12.60 13.44
N LEU A 60 -1.04 12.57 12.24
CA LEU A 60 -1.74 13.72 11.65
C LEU A 60 -3.17 13.91 12.19
N GLY A 61 -3.75 12.87 12.81
CA GLY A 61 -5.17 12.84 13.11
C GLY A 61 -5.97 12.28 11.92
N GLU A 62 -6.99 13.02 11.49
CA GLU A 62 -7.85 12.59 10.38
C GLU A 62 -7.13 12.72 9.03
N VAL A 63 -7.16 11.64 8.25
CA VAL A 63 -6.59 11.56 6.90
C VAL A 63 -7.68 10.98 5.99
N THR A 64 -7.99 11.69 4.90
CA THR A 64 -9.04 11.29 3.97
C THR A 64 -8.51 10.35 2.89
N ARG A 65 -7.25 10.52 2.49
CA ARG A 65 -6.57 9.69 1.49
C ARG A 65 -5.09 9.54 1.83
N LEU A 66 -4.55 8.34 1.69
CA LEU A 66 -3.12 8.06 1.83
C LEU A 66 -2.63 7.43 0.53
N LEU A 67 -1.69 8.09 -0.14
CA LEU A 67 -1.12 7.67 -1.42
C LEU A 67 0.34 7.27 -1.24
N VAL A 68 0.71 6.08 -1.69
CA VAL A 68 2.08 5.57 -1.67
C VAL A 68 2.58 5.41 -3.10
N PHE A 69 3.80 5.90 -3.36
CA PHE A 69 4.41 5.88 -4.67
C PHE A 69 5.94 5.73 -4.60
N ALA A 70 6.52 5.14 -5.65
CA ALA A 70 7.95 4.97 -5.83
C ALA A 70 8.41 5.78 -7.06
N GLU A 71 9.29 6.75 -6.86
CA GLU A 71 9.54 7.78 -7.87
C GLU A 71 10.29 7.26 -9.10
N LEU A 72 11.17 6.27 -8.94
CA LEU A 72 12.00 5.73 -10.03
C LEU A 72 11.55 4.34 -10.50
N ASN A 73 10.39 3.87 -10.05
CA ASN A 73 9.73 2.72 -10.66
C ASN A 73 9.07 3.14 -11.99
N PRO A 74 9.02 2.26 -13.01
CA PRO A 74 8.28 2.54 -14.25
C PRO A 74 6.79 2.80 -14.04
N ILE A 75 6.21 2.17 -13.02
CA ILE A 75 4.85 2.41 -12.55
C ILE A 75 4.98 3.06 -11.16
N HIS A 76 4.69 4.35 -11.08
CA HIS A 76 4.96 5.15 -9.88
C HIS A 76 3.97 4.89 -8.75
N LYS A 77 2.67 4.81 -9.07
CA LYS A 77 1.61 4.61 -8.09
C LYS A 77 1.65 3.17 -7.58
N VAL A 78 1.66 2.98 -6.26
CA VAL A 78 1.84 1.67 -5.64
C VAL A 78 0.59 1.23 -4.89
N LEU A 79 0.08 2.12 -4.05
CA LEU A 79 -1.06 1.84 -3.20
C LEU A 79 -1.77 3.15 -2.86
N GLU A 80 -3.10 3.12 -2.83
CA GLU A 80 -3.91 4.16 -2.23
C GLU A 80 -4.79 3.57 -1.12
N MET A 81 -4.95 4.29 -0.03
CA MET A 81 -5.83 3.94 1.08
C MET A 81 -6.81 5.08 1.34
N GLU A 82 -8.08 4.74 1.44
CA GLU A 82 -9.11 5.56 2.07
C GLU A 82 -9.29 5.03 3.49
N PRO A 83 -8.77 5.71 4.53
CA PRO A 83 -8.73 5.16 5.88
C PRO A 83 -10.12 5.00 6.49
N LEU A 84 -11.04 5.94 6.24
CA LEU A 84 -12.41 5.94 6.78
C LEU A 84 -12.45 5.81 8.32
N LYS A 85 -12.58 4.59 8.85
CA LYS A 85 -12.56 4.31 10.29
C LYS A 85 -11.23 3.73 10.75
N ALA A 86 -10.44 3.16 9.85
CA ALA A 86 -9.11 2.66 10.11
C ALA A 86 -8.14 3.80 10.43
N LYS A 87 -7.05 3.47 11.13
CA LYS A 87 -5.91 4.37 11.20
C LYS A 87 -5.30 4.51 9.80
N PRO A 88 -4.74 5.67 9.42
CA PRO A 88 -4.00 5.83 8.16
C PRO A 88 -2.61 5.18 8.28
N LEU A 89 -2.62 3.85 8.41
CA LEU A 89 -1.46 2.98 8.57
C LEU A 89 -1.67 1.77 7.68
N VAL A 90 -0.69 1.51 6.81
CA VAL A 90 -0.69 0.36 5.90
C VAL A 90 0.70 -0.24 5.78
N GLY A 91 0.79 -1.55 6.03
CA GLY A 91 1.99 -2.34 5.81
C GLY A 91 1.82 -3.23 4.59
N PHE A 92 2.81 -3.26 3.69
CA PHE A 92 2.77 -4.05 2.47
C PHE A 92 4.19 -4.35 1.97
N ARG A 93 4.30 -5.02 0.82
CA ARG A 93 5.57 -5.23 0.12
C ARG A 93 5.48 -4.70 -1.30
N ILE A 94 6.58 -4.15 -1.81
CA ILE A 94 6.68 -3.56 -3.13
C ILE A 94 7.84 -4.18 -3.93
N LYS A 95 7.65 -4.24 -5.25
CA LYS A 95 8.67 -4.47 -6.26
C LYS A 95 9.39 -3.16 -6.58
N VAL A 96 10.72 -3.12 -6.52
CA VAL A 96 11.53 -1.94 -6.88
C VAL A 96 12.45 -2.25 -8.06
N GLN A 97 12.53 -1.33 -9.02
CA GLN A 97 13.33 -1.55 -10.23
C GLN A 97 14.80 -1.12 -10.07
N GLN A 98 15.07 -0.18 -9.16
CA GLN A 98 16.37 0.42 -8.88
C GLN A 98 16.30 1.14 -7.53
N ALA A 99 17.42 1.71 -7.07
CA ALA A 99 17.42 2.63 -5.93
C ALA A 99 16.39 3.75 -6.14
N THR A 100 15.46 3.92 -5.22
CA THR A 100 14.28 4.76 -5.44
C THR A 100 13.80 5.41 -4.15
N PRO A 101 13.42 6.70 -4.18
CA PRO A 101 12.58 7.28 -3.14
C PRO A 101 11.21 6.60 -3.11
N ILE A 102 10.84 6.06 -1.96
CA ILE A 102 9.48 5.62 -1.66
C ILE A 102 8.83 6.72 -0.81
N ARG A 103 7.69 7.23 -1.24
CA ARG A 103 6.96 8.29 -0.56
C ARG A 103 5.55 7.87 -0.17
N ALA A 104 5.10 8.48 0.91
CA ALA A 104 3.70 8.50 1.29
C ALA A 104 3.21 9.95 1.37
N ALA A 105 2.07 10.23 0.76
CA ALA A 105 1.36 11.49 0.85
C ALA A 105 0.01 11.25 1.54
N ALA A 106 -0.26 11.95 2.63
CA ALA A 106 -1.50 11.88 3.39
C ALA A 106 -2.30 13.18 3.22
N MET A 107 -3.51 13.09 2.67
CA MET A 107 -4.43 14.21 2.49
C MET A 107 -5.20 14.42 3.78
N THR A 108 -5.12 15.61 4.35
CA THR A 108 -5.93 16.02 5.50
C THR A 108 -7.24 16.70 5.05
N PRO A 109 -8.28 16.78 5.90
CA PRO A 109 -9.57 17.38 5.53
C PRO A 109 -9.52 18.84 5.06
N ASP A 110 -8.46 19.57 5.38
CA ASP A 110 -8.19 20.93 4.91
C ASP A 110 -7.66 20.98 3.46
N GLY A 111 -7.54 19.83 2.79
CA GLY A 111 -7.13 19.74 1.37
C GLY A 111 -5.62 19.84 1.16
N LYS A 112 -4.83 19.57 2.21
CA LYS A 112 -3.36 19.62 2.17
C LYS A 112 -2.75 18.22 2.14
N TRP A 113 -1.71 18.05 1.33
CA TRP A 113 -0.87 16.85 1.37
C TRP A 113 0.28 17.03 2.36
N HIS A 114 0.38 16.09 3.28
CA HIS A 114 1.53 15.90 4.16
C HIS A 114 2.36 14.74 3.60
N VAL A 115 3.65 14.98 3.35
CA VAL A 115 4.50 14.03 2.62
C VAL A 115 5.71 13.63 3.45
N GLY A 116 5.90 12.33 3.58
CA GLY A 116 7.11 11.73 4.10
C GLY A 116 7.69 10.73 3.10
N GLY A 117 8.91 10.28 3.34
CA GLY A 117 9.53 9.31 2.45
C GLY A 117 10.86 8.79 2.95
N ARG A 118 11.35 7.78 2.25
CA ARG A 118 12.65 7.15 2.50
C ARG A 118 13.23 6.67 1.19
N ILE A 119 14.53 6.82 1.02
CA ILE A 119 15.27 6.21 -0.09
C ILE A 119 15.55 4.75 0.27
N VAL A 120 15.26 3.86 -0.67
CA VAL A 120 15.64 2.45 -0.60
C VAL A 120 16.63 2.19 -1.74
N ASP A 121 17.83 1.75 -1.39
CA ASP A 121 18.82 1.24 -2.33
C ASP A 121 18.42 -0.16 -2.78
N ALA A 122 18.63 -0.48 -4.06
CA ALA A 122 18.28 -1.79 -4.61
C ALA A 122 19.22 -2.17 -5.75
N ALA A 123 19.61 -3.45 -5.81
CA ALA A 123 20.34 -3.99 -6.95
C ALA A 123 19.51 -3.95 -8.25
N GLY A 124 18.18 -3.87 -8.13
CA GLY A 124 17.22 -3.61 -9.21
C GLY A 124 16.49 -4.83 -9.74
N GLY A 125 15.73 -4.64 -10.83
CA GLY A 125 15.07 -5.71 -11.60
C GLY A 125 13.72 -6.21 -11.08
N GLY A 126 13.25 -5.72 -9.94
CA GLY A 126 12.06 -6.24 -9.26
C GLY A 126 10.75 -6.11 -10.04
N CYS A 127 10.66 -5.20 -11.01
CA CYS A 127 9.44 -5.01 -11.82
C CYS A 127 9.46 -5.79 -13.14
N THR A 128 10.57 -6.47 -13.45
CA THR A 128 10.85 -7.10 -14.77
C THR A 128 11.07 -8.62 -14.70
N VAL A 129 10.78 -9.24 -13.56
CA VAL A 129 10.85 -10.70 -13.36
C VAL A 129 9.43 -11.28 -13.30
N PRO A 130 9.14 -12.41 -13.98
CA PRO A 130 7.84 -13.08 -13.88
C PRO A 130 7.48 -13.47 -12.43
N SER A 131 6.20 -13.41 -12.09
CA SER A 131 5.69 -14.01 -10.85
C SER A 131 5.82 -15.53 -10.88
N LEU A 132 6.01 -16.16 -9.72
CA LEU A 132 6.04 -17.63 -9.61
C LEU A 132 4.68 -18.24 -9.97
N GLY A 133 3.59 -17.50 -9.73
CA GLY A 133 2.24 -17.92 -10.09
C GLY A 133 1.96 -18.06 -11.59
N SER A 134 2.62 -17.26 -12.43
CA SER A 134 2.36 -17.21 -13.88
C SER A 134 2.62 -18.52 -14.65
N GLY A 135 3.31 -19.50 -14.03
CA GLY A 135 3.72 -20.75 -14.68
C GLY A 135 3.18 -22.05 -14.07
N ASN A 136 2.30 -22.01 -13.05
CA ASN A 136 1.89 -23.21 -12.30
C ASN A 136 0.35 -23.43 -12.28
N ASN A 137 -0.12 -24.59 -12.74
CA ASN A 137 -1.55 -24.94 -12.77
C ASN A 137 -2.20 -25.04 -11.38
N ASP A 138 -1.46 -25.48 -10.36
CA ASP A 138 -1.99 -25.57 -8.99
C ASP A 138 -2.26 -24.18 -8.40
N TRP A 139 -1.49 -23.19 -8.85
CA TRP A 139 -1.63 -21.80 -8.39
C TRP A 139 -2.93 -21.16 -8.91
N ALA A 140 -3.35 -21.47 -10.14
CA ALA A 140 -4.62 -20.98 -10.69
C ALA A 140 -5.84 -21.41 -9.87
N SER A 141 -5.83 -22.63 -9.29
CA SER A 141 -6.93 -23.13 -8.46
C SER A 141 -7.07 -22.44 -7.09
N ARG A 142 -6.04 -21.69 -6.68
CA ARG A 142 -5.96 -21.00 -5.39
C ARG A 142 -5.96 -19.47 -5.52
N MET A 143 -6.13 -18.96 -6.74
CA MET A 143 -6.18 -17.53 -7.03
C MET A 143 -7.30 -16.87 -6.19
N GLY A 144 -6.99 -15.74 -5.57
CA GLY A 144 -7.92 -15.02 -4.70
C GLY A 144 -8.08 -15.60 -3.29
N GLU A 145 -7.46 -16.75 -2.97
CA GLU A 145 -7.48 -17.29 -1.60
C GLU A 145 -6.84 -16.30 -0.63
N VAL A 146 -7.59 -15.93 0.41
CA VAL A 146 -7.14 -15.02 1.47
C VAL A 146 -6.90 -15.82 2.75
N ILE A 147 -5.71 -15.65 3.33
CA ILE A 147 -5.39 -16.15 4.66
C ILE A 147 -5.06 -14.95 5.53
N GLY A 148 -5.78 -14.77 6.63
CA GLY A 148 -5.57 -13.63 7.52
C GLY A 148 -5.73 -13.97 8.98
N ARG A 149 -5.30 -13.02 9.81
CA ARG A 149 -5.39 -13.07 11.26
C ARG A 149 -5.71 -11.70 11.82
N LEU A 150 -6.56 -11.69 12.85
CA LEU A 150 -6.80 -10.53 13.70
C LEU A 150 -5.98 -10.66 14.99
N TRP A 151 -5.53 -9.53 15.50
CA TRP A 151 -5.04 -9.39 16.87
C TRP A 151 -5.81 -8.27 17.54
N THR A 152 -6.79 -8.63 18.35
CA THR A 152 -7.67 -7.68 19.03
C THR A 152 -7.06 -7.26 20.37
N GLY A 153 -6.74 -5.97 20.49
CA GLY A 153 -6.35 -5.34 21.75
C GLY A 153 -7.53 -4.68 22.46
N LYS A 154 -7.24 -3.96 23.56
CA LYS A 154 -8.27 -3.28 24.37
C LYS A 154 -9.07 -2.20 23.62
N GLY A 155 -8.61 -1.69 22.48
CA GLY A 155 -9.30 -0.63 21.72
C GLY A 155 -9.02 -0.58 20.22
N ALA A 156 -8.29 -1.55 19.68
CA ALA A 156 -7.98 -1.62 18.25
C ALA A 156 -7.77 -3.08 17.85
N THR A 157 -8.02 -3.37 16.57
CA THR A 157 -7.73 -4.68 15.97
C THR A 157 -6.68 -4.49 14.89
N ARG A 158 -5.55 -5.20 15.00
CA ARG A 158 -4.60 -5.29 13.89
C ARG A 158 -5.04 -6.42 12.98
N LEU A 159 -5.22 -6.12 11.71
CA LEU A 159 -5.46 -7.10 10.65
C LEU A 159 -4.15 -7.32 9.88
N ARG A 160 -3.77 -8.59 9.69
CA ARG A 160 -2.76 -8.97 8.70
C ARG A 160 -3.32 -10.08 7.85
N LEU A 161 -3.18 -9.95 6.54
CA LEU A 161 -3.64 -10.95 5.59
C LEU A 161 -2.64 -11.15 4.46
N ARG A 162 -2.77 -12.27 3.78
CA ARG A 162 -2.07 -12.61 2.55
C ARG A 162 -3.10 -13.06 1.52
N ILE A 163 -2.97 -12.57 0.30
CA ILE A 163 -3.85 -12.93 -0.83
C ILE A 163 -3.01 -13.68 -1.85
N MET A 164 -3.50 -14.81 -2.36
CA MET A 164 -2.89 -15.51 -3.48
C MET A 164 -3.16 -14.74 -4.79
N HIS A 165 -2.18 -13.99 -5.29
CA HIS A 165 -2.30 -13.18 -6.51
C HIS A 165 -0.92 -12.86 -7.09
N PRO A 166 -0.70 -12.87 -8.43
CA PRO A 166 0.64 -12.80 -9.01
C PRO A 166 1.16 -11.36 -9.03
N MET A 167 0.24 -10.39 -9.13
CA MET A 167 0.55 -8.95 -9.24
C MET A 167 1.49 -8.69 -10.41
N ASP A 168 1.17 -9.21 -11.59
CA ASP A 168 1.99 -9.04 -12.77
C ASP A 168 1.95 -7.59 -13.24
N THR A 169 3.12 -7.04 -13.55
CA THR A 169 3.26 -5.60 -13.85
C THR A 169 2.93 -5.24 -15.30
N GLY A 170 2.79 -6.23 -16.19
CA GLY A 170 2.70 -6.00 -17.62
C GLY A 170 4.00 -5.57 -18.30
N LEU A 171 5.11 -5.43 -17.54
CA LEU A 171 6.41 -5.00 -18.07
C LEU A 171 7.27 -6.16 -18.57
N VAL A 172 6.89 -7.40 -18.26
CA VAL A 172 7.55 -8.60 -18.76
C VAL A 172 6.98 -8.95 -20.14
N PRO A 173 7.82 -9.13 -21.18
CA PRO A 173 7.34 -9.47 -22.52
C PRO A 173 6.44 -10.70 -22.52
N GLY A 174 5.22 -10.54 -23.06
CA GLY A 174 4.24 -11.63 -23.18
C GLY A 174 3.39 -11.88 -21.93
N ILE A 175 3.60 -11.17 -20.82
CA ILE A 175 2.78 -11.26 -19.61
C ILE A 175 1.99 -9.95 -19.46
N PRO A 176 0.65 -9.96 -19.57
CA PRO A 176 -0.15 -8.76 -19.39
C PRO A 176 -0.16 -8.29 -17.92
N ALA A 177 -0.55 -7.03 -17.69
CA ALA A 177 -0.76 -6.53 -16.33
C ALA A 177 -1.94 -7.26 -15.67
N PHE A 178 -1.70 -7.83 -14.49
CA PHE A 178 -2.70 -8.59 -13.75
C PHE A 178 -2.51 -8.39 -12.24
N TYR A 179 -3.32 -7.52 -11.64
CA TYR A 179 -3.15 -7.04 -10.27
C TYR A 179 -4.51 -6.90 -9.56
N ILE A 180 -4.48 -6.96 -8.24
CA ILE A 180 -5.66 -6.68 -7.41
C ILE A 180 -6.01 -5.20 -7.60
N ASP A 181 -7.22 -4.87 -8.04
CA ASP A 181 -7.62 -3.48 -8.29
C ASP A 181 -7.98 -2.78 -6.97
N HIS A 182 -8.87 -3.38 -6.19
CA HIS A 182 -9.29 -2.82 -4.91
C HIS A 182 -9.68 -3.88 -3.87
N LEU A 183 -9.65 -3.48 -2.61
CA LEU A 183 -10.11 -4.24 -1.45
C LEU A 183 -10.87 -3.33 -0.49
N ASP A 184 -12.05 -3.76 -0.08
CA ASP A 184 -12.87 -3.19 0.97
C ASP A 184 -12.77 -4.03 2.23
N PHE A 185 -12.63 -3.36 3.36
CA PHE A 185 -12.60 -3.96 4.69
C PHE A 185 -13.88 -3.57 5.42
N LEU A 186 -14.71 -4.54 5.73
CA LEU A 186 -16.05 -4.34 6.28
C LEU A 186 -16.15 -4.93 7.69
N ASP A 187 -16.94 -4.29 8.55
CA ASP A 187 -17.30 -4.87 9.83
C ASP A 187 -18.45 -5.89 9.70
N ALA A 188 -18.90 -6.44 10.83
CA ALA A 188 -19.98 -7.42 10.88
C ALA A 188 -21.36 -6.87 10.45
N SER A 189 -21.56 -5.55 10.48
CA SER A 189 -22.78 -4.88 10.03
C SER A 189 -22.75 -4.54 8.53
N GLY A 190 -21.59 -4.68 7.88
CA GLY A 190 -21.35 -4.27 6.51
C GLY A 190 -20.88 -2.82 6.36
N GLU A 191 -20.56 -2.12 7.47
CA GLU A 191 -19.96 -0.80 7.41
C GLU A 191 -18.51 -0.91 6.92
N ARG A 192 -18.11 -0.05 5.97
CA ARG A 192 -16.76 -0.02 5.46
C ARG A 192 -15.81 0.66 6.45
N LEU A 193 -14.84 -0.11 6.92
CA LEU A 193 -13.78 0.33 7.83
C LEU A 193 -12.62 1.00 7.10
N SER A 194 -12.29 0.53 5.89
CA SER A 194 -11.22 1.07 5.03
C SER A 194 -11.42 0.57 3.60
N ARG A 195 -10.83 1.29 2.63
CA ARG A 195 -10.63 0.80 1.27
C ARG A 195 -9.18 0.93 0.85
N LEU A 196 -8.66 -0.06 0.11
CA LEU A 196 -7.38 -0.01 -0.56
C LEU A 196 -7.57 -0.13 -2.07
N PHE A 197 -6.80 0.66 -2.81
CA PHE A 197 -6.55 0.44 -4.24
C PHE A 197 -5.10 0.00 -4.38
N LEU A 198 -4.87 -1.11 -5.05
CA LEU A 198 -3.53 -1.66 -5.26
C LEU A 198 -3.17 -1.51 -6.73
N TYR A 199 -1.86 -1.40 -6.97
CA TYR A 199 -1.31 -1.26 -8.31
C TYR A 199 -0.25 -2.33 -8.54
N GLU A 200 0.15 -2.46 -9.80
CA GLU A 200 1.14 -3.40 -10.32
C GLU A 200 2.41 -3.54 -9.46
N PRO A 201 2.98 -2.46 -8.87
CA PRO A 201 4.22 -2.58 -8.11
C PRO A 201 4.09 -3.30 -6.77
N VAL A 202 2.89 -3.58 -6.28
CA VAL A 202 2.73 -4.38 -5.05
C VAL A 202 3.29 -5.79 -5.30
N ALA A 203 4.00 -6.33 -4.30
CA ALA A 203 4.66 -7.64 -4.43
C ALA A 203 3.67 -8.78 -4.66
N GLU A 204 4.15 -9.85 -5.30
CA GLU A 204 3.40 -11.10 -5.46
C GLU A 204 2.91 -11.63 -4.10
N ASN A 205 1.75 -12.29 -4.11
CA ASN A 205 1.03 -12.77 -2.95
C ASN A 205 0.90 -11.69 -1.85
N PRO A 206 0.20 -10.57 -2.14
CA PRO A 206 0.21 -9.37 -1.32
C PRO A 206 -0.02 -9.68 0.16
N VAL A 207 0.91 -9.25 1.01
CA VAL A 207 0.75 -9.28 2.47
C VAL A 207 0.39 -7.87 2.91
N LEU A 208 -0.79 -7.69 3.47
CA LEU A 208 -1.31 -6.39 3.88
C LEU A 208 -1.48 -6.34 5.40
N THR A 209 -1.16 -5.20 6.01
CA THR A 209 -1.38 -4.93 7.44
C THR A 209 -2.13 -3.61 7.62
N LEU A 210 -3.21 -3.63 8.39
CA LEU A 210 -4.01 -2.46 8.72
C LEU A 210 -4.30 -2.43 10.24
N ASP A 211 -4.43 -1.23 10.79
CA ASP A 211 -4.92 -1.03 12.15
C ASP A 211 -6.35 -0.46 12.11
N LEU A 212 -7.30 -1.27 12.58
CA LEU A 212 -8.74 -0.99 12.56
C LEU A 212 -9.23 -0.64 13.97
N PRO A 213 -10.43 -0.03 14.10
CA PRO A 213 -11.16 -0.02 15.36
C PRO A 213 -11.34 -1.44 15.90
N ARG A 214 -11.70 -1.58 17.18
CA ARG A 214 -11.90 -2.90 17.79
C ARG A 214 -13.08 -3.62 17.12
N HIS A 215 -12.78 -4.67 16.37
CA HIS A 215 -13.74 -5.59 15.77
C HIS A 215 -13.24 -7.03 15.96
N ASP A 216 -14.17 -7.93 16.30
CA ASP A 216 -13.87 -9.37 16.50
C ASP A 216 -13.95 -10.16 15.17
N SER A 217 -14.44 -9.53 14.10
CA SER A 217 -14.40 -10.06 12.74
C SER A 217 -14.33 -8.94 11.70
N VAL A 218 -13.67 -9.23 10.58
CA VAL A 218 -13.56 -8.34 9.42
C VAL A 218 -13.83 -9.14 8.16
N THR A 219 -14.69 -8.64 7.30
CA THR A 219 -14.90 -9.19 5.95
C THR A 219 -14.07 -8.38 4.96
N VAL A 220 -13.31 -9.07 4.12
CA VAL A 220 -12.55 -8.49 3.02
C VAL A 220 -13.27 -8.85 1.73
N VAL A 221 -13.61 -7.84 0.92
CA VAL A 221 -14.22 -8.03 -0.40
C VAL A 221 -13.48 -7.18 -1.43
N GLY A 222 -13.37 -7.63 -2.67
CA GLY A 222 -12.72 -6.87 -3.72
C GLY A 222 -12.62 -7.66 -5.02
N ALA A 223 -11.81 -7.16 -5.94
CA ALA A 223 -11.55 -7.83 -7.21
C ALA A 223 -10.19 -7.45 -7.79
N ASP A 224 -9.71 -8.27 -8.72
CA ASP A 224 -8.61 -7.92 -9.60
C ASP A 224 -9.07 -7.11 -10.83
N ASN A 225 -8.10 -6.64 -11.62
CA ASN A 225 -8.34 -5.85 -12.82
C ASN A 225 -9.02 -6.62 -13.97
N ASN A 226 -9.24 -7.93 -13.84
CA ASN A 226 -10.05 -8.76 -14.74
C ASN A 226 -11.45 -9.06 -14.17
N GLY A 227 -11.77 -8.57 -12.97
CA GLY A 227 -13.05 -8.76 -12.30
C GLY A 227 -13.18 -10.08 -11.54
N ASN A 228 -12.12 -10.84 -11.32
CA ASN A 228 -12.23 -12.03 -10.47
C ASN A 228 -12.40 -11.60 -9.01
N PRO A 229 -13.38 -12.17 -8.29
CA PRO A 229 -13.69 -11.72 -6.93
C PRO A 229 -12.66 -12.24 -5.92
N ILE A 230 -12.43 -11.43 -4.89
CA ILE A 230 -11.68 -11.77 -3.69
C ILE A 230 -12.63 -11.57 -2.52
N GLU A 231 -12.90 -12.63 -1.76
CA GLU A 231 -13.79 -12.56 -0.60
C GLU A 231 -13.28 -13.47 0.53
N ALA A 232 -13.23 -12.92 1.75
CA ALA A 232 -12.94 -13.71 2.95
C ALA A 232 -13.48 -13.03 4.20
N LYS A 233 -13.96 -13.85 5.14
CA LYS A 233 -14.25 -13.42 6.51
C LYS A 233 -13.13 -13.88 7.44
N ILE A 234 -12.56 -12.96 8.18
CA ILE A 234 -11.48 -13.22 9.13
C ILE A 234 -12.05 -12.96 10.53
N THR A 235 -11.95 -13.95 11.42
CA THR A 235 -12.40 -13.87 12.80
C THR A 235 -11.21 -13.90 13.75
N ASP A 236 -11.40 -13.33 14.94
CA ASP A 236 -10.46 -13.43 16.05
C ASP A 236 -10.62 -14.78 16.78
N GLU A 237 -10.47 -15.88 16.05
CA GLU A 237 -10.46 -17.22 16.63
C GLU A 237 -9.01 -17.68 16.80
N LEU A 238 -8.49 -17.49 18.01
CA LEU A 238 -7.53 -18.45 18.54
C LEU A 238 -8.30 -19.77 18.66
N ARG A 239 -8.06 -20.73 17.75
CA ARG A 239 -8.31 -22.13 18.11
C ARG A 239 -7.36 -22.43 19.27
N GLU A 240 -7.85 -22.31 20.50
CA GLU A 240 -7.25 -23.01 21.62
C GLU A 240 -7.17 -24.48 21.20
N ALA A 241 -5.96 -25.02 21.11
CA ALA A 241 -5.82 -26.45 20.99
C ALA A 241 -6.45 -27.05 22.25
N GLU A 242 -7.58 -27.73 22.09
CA GLU A 242 -8.09 -28.61 23.13
C GLU A 242 -6.96 -29.62 23.45
N ILE A 243 -6.50 -29.58 24.70
CA ILE A 243 -5.61 -30.58 25.30
C ILE A 243 -6.46 -31.78 25.73
#